data_AF-A0A2V8VHV2-F1
#
_entry.id   AF-A0A2V8VHV2-F1
#
_cell.length_a   1.000
_cell.length_b   1.000
_cell.length_c   1.000
_cell.angle_alpha   90.00
_cell.angle_beta   90.00
_cell.angle_gamma   90.00
#
_symmetry.space_group_name_H-M   'P 1'
#
loop_
_entity.id
_entity.type
_entity.pdbx_description
1 polymer ?
#
loop_
_entity_poly.entity_id
_entity_poly.type
_entity_poly.pdbx_seq_one_letter_code
_entity_poly.pdbx_strand_id
1 'polypeptide(L)'
;MSYLEDDLKMALQRTEPSADFVNRVLARVNQPPPPEPSWWERLTVLLRPPRLQWVAASVILSIMIPVAGVQYRKQQRMRVEGERAKEQLMFAVRVAGNRLHRVQQKVLEMGRMETRL
;
A
#
# COMPACT_ATOMS: atom_id res chain seq x y z
N MET A 1 4.96 51.58 36.52
CA MET A 1 4.62 50.17 36.84
C MET A 1 4.40 49.48 35.51
N SER A 2 4.98 48.30 35.33
CA SER A 2 4.92 47.56 34.07
C SER A 2 3.52 46.96 33.91
N TYR A 3 2.90 47.08 32.73
CA TYR A 3 1.60 46.46 32.43
C TYR A 3 1.54 44.97 32.81
N LEU A 4 2.68 44.28 32.73
CA LEU A 4 2.81 42.88 33.12
C LEU A 4 2.63 42.64 34.62
N GLU A 5 3.07 43.57 35.46
CA GLU A 5 2.93 43.47 36.93
C GLU A 5 1.47 43.69 37.34
N ASP A 6 0.77 44.59 36.65
CA ASP A 6 -0.65 44.85 36.88
C ASP A 6 -1.52 43.66 36.42
N ASP A 7 -1.23 43.08 35.25
CA ASP A 7 -1.91 41.88 34.75
C ASP A 7 -1.70 40.67 35.67
N LEU A 8 -0.47 40.47 36.17
CA LEU A 8 -0.17 39.37 37.08
C LEU A 8 -0.88 39.56 38.43
N LYS A 9 -0.95 40.79 38.92
CA LYS A 9 -1.65 41.14 40.15
C LYS A 9 -3.16 40.96 40.02
N MET A 10 -3.72 41.24 38.85
CA MET A 10 -5.13 41.02 38.55
C MET A 10 -5.44 39.51 38.40
N ALA A 11 -4.53 38.74 37.78
CA ALA A 11 -4.66 37.30 37.63
C ALA A 11 -4.50 36.51 38.95
N LEU A 12 -3.64 36.98 39.86
CA LEU A 12 -3.45 36.39 41.19
C LEU A 12 -4.39 36.96 42.26
N GLN A 13 -5.32 37.84 41.88
CA GLN A 13 -6.27 38.39 42.82
C GLN A 13 -7.11 37.26 43.42
N ARG A 14 -7.13 37.20 44.75
CA ARG A 14 -7.79 36.12 45.49
C ARG A 14 -9.29 36.13 45.18
N THR A 15 -9.74 35.08 44.49
CA THR A 15 -11.16 34.81 44.24
C THR A 15 -11.60 33.74 45.24
N GLU A 16 -12.65 34.02 46.02
CA GLU A 16 -13.20 33.02 46.92
C GLU A 16 -13.84 31.88 46.13
N PRO A 17 -13.45 30.62 46.38
CA PRO A 17 -14.07 29.50 45.72
C PRO A 17 -15.51 29.33 46.19
N SER A 18 -16.36 28.71 45.37
CA SER A 18 -17.74 28.39 45.74
C SER A 18 -17.78 27.57 47.05
N ALA A 19 -18.83 27.75 47.86
CA ALA A 19 -18.99 27.08 49.16
C ALA A 19 -18.83 25.53 49.12
N ASP A 20 -19.13 24.92 47.97
CA ASP A 20 -19.04 23.46 47.76
C ASP A 20 -17.65 22.98 47.28
N PHE A 21 -16.69 23.89 47.07
CA PHE A 21 -15.36 23.56 46.54
C PHE A 21 -14.62 22.52 47.38
N VAL A 22 -14.63 22.69 48.70
CA VAL A 22 -13.94 21.79 49.64
C VAL A 22 -14.53 20.39 49.55
N ASN A 23 -15.86 20.28 49.50
CA ASN A 23 -16.55 18.99 49.36
C ASN A 23 -16.19 18.29 48.05
N ARG A 24 -16.15 19.03 46.93
CA ARG A 24 -15.77 18.48 45.61
C ARG A 24 -14.32 18.01 45.57
N VAL A 25 -13.40 18.77 46.17
CA VAL A 25 -11.98 18.40 46.23
C VAL A 25 -11.80 17.15 47.09
N LEU A 26 -12.40 17.10 48.28
CA LEU A 26 -12.35 15.93 49.15
C LEU A 26 -13.00 14.70 48.49
N ALA A 27 -14.12 14.88 47.77
CA ALA A 27 -14.74 13.81 47.01
C ALA A 27 -13.83 13.31 45.86
N ARG A 28 -13.06 14.19 45.22
CA ARG A 28 -12.15 13.83 44.12
C ARG A 28 -10.87 13.15 44.61
N VAL A 29 -10.31 13.58 45.74
CA VAL A 29 -9.09 12.98 46.33
C VAL A 29 -9.35 11.56 46.84
N ASN A 30 -10.56 11.31 47.34
CA ASN A 30 -10.96 9.99 47.83
C ASN A 30 -11.40 9.03 46.71
N GLN A 31 -11.53 9.50 45.47
CA GLN A 31 -11.82 8.61 44.34
C GLN A 31 -10.52 7.89 43.94
N PRO A 32 -10.55 6.55 43.79
CA PRO A 32 -9.43 5.84 43.21
C PRO A 32 -9.15 6.41 41.81
N PRO A 33 -7.86 6.49 41.40
CA PRO A 33 -7.53 6.93 40.06
C PRO A 33 -8.32 6.08 39.06
N PRO A 34 -8.90 6.70 38.01
CA PRO A 34 -9.58 5.92 36.99
C PRO A 34 -8.61 4.85 36.49
N PRO A 35 -9.07 3.60 36.29
CA PRO A 35 -8.22 2.55 35.76
C PRO A 35 -7.55 3.07 34.49
N GLU A 36 -6.23 2.89 34.38
CA GLU A 36 -5.53 3.32 33.19
C GLU A 36 -6.18 2.64 31.99
N PRO A 37 -6.66 3.42 31.00
CA PRO A 37 -7.34 2.83 29.86
C PRO A 37 -6.36 1.89 29.18
N SER A 38 -6.76 0.62 29.09
CA SER A 38 -5.96 -0.41 28.43
C SER A 38 -5.67 0.07 27.02
N TRP A 39 -4.47 -0.20 26.52
CA TRP A 39 -4.09 0.19 25.15
C TRP A 39 -5.09 -0.36 24.11
N TRP A 40 -5.75 -1.49 24.42
CA TRP A 40 -6.85 -2.06 23.66
C TRP A 40 -8.14 -1.21 23.71
N GLU A 41 -8.45 -0.57 24.84
CA GLU A 41 -9.57 0.37 24.95
C GLU A 41 -9.32 1.65 24.16
N ARG A 42 -8.07 2.15 24.14
CA ARG A 42 -7.67 3.27 23.26
C ARG A 42 -7.81 2.91 21.78
N LEU A 43 -7.47 1.67 21.42
CA LEU A 43 -7.62 1.17 20.05
C LEU A 43 -9.10 1.03 19.65
N THR A 44 -9.95 0.55 20.57
CA THR A 44 -11.37 0.36 20.29
C THR A 44 -12.16 1.67 20.25
N VAL A 45 -11.73 2.73 20.94
CA VAL A 45 -12.31 4.08 20.78
C VAL A 45 -12.03 4.65 19.38
N LEU A 46 -10.86 4.37 18.81
CA LEU A 46 -10.55 4.72 17.41
C LEU A 46 -11.41 3.91 16.43
N LEU A 47 -11.73 2.66 16.78
CA LEU A 47 -12.59 1.77 15.99
C LEU A 47 -14.10 1.95 16.25
N ARG A 48 -14.50 2.76 17.23
CA ARG A 48 -15.91 2.94 17.59
C ARG A 48 -16.39 4.33 17.22
N PRO A 49 -16.86 4.54 15.97
CA PRO A 49 -17.73 5.65 15.69
C PRO A 49 -19.14 5.16 15.30
N PRO A 50 -20.20 5.85 15.77
CA PRO A 50 -21.57 5.71 15.25
C PRO A 50 -21.73 6.31 13.83
N ARG A 51 -20.62 6.61 13.14
CA ARG A 51 -20.54 7.22 11.81
C ARG A 51 -19.58 6.48 10.85
N LEU A 52 -19.15 5.26 11.19
CA LEU A 52 -18.20 4.46 10.40
C LEU A 52 -18.77 3.96 9.06
N GLN A 53 -20.08 4.00 8.85
CA GLN A 53 -20.71 3.50 7.63
C GLN A 53 -20.25 4.28 6.38
N TRP A 54 -20.03 5.59 6.50
CA TRP A 54 -19.58 6.43 5.38
C TRP A 54 -18.07 6.34 5.13
N VAL A 55 -17.27 6.14 6.18
CA VAL A 55 -15.81 5.98 6.08
C VAL A 55 -15.45 4.59 5.54
N ALA A 56 -16.17 3.54 5.95
CA ALA A 56 -15.99 2.18 5.43
C ALA A 56 -16.25 2.12 3.91
N ALA A 57 -17.26 2.82 3.41
CA ALA A 57 -17.53 2.91 1.97
C ALA A 57 -16.38 3.58 1.20
N SER A 58 -15.77 4.64 1.76
CA SER A 58 -14.63 5.33 1.15
C SER A 58 -13.35 4.48 1.12
N VAL A 59 -13.08 3.71 2.18
CA VAL A 59 -11.90 2.84 2.26
C VAL A 59 -12.01 1.67 1.28
N ILE A 60 -13.19 1.06 1.14
CA ILE A 60 -13.43 -0.01 0.16
C ILE A 60 -13.21 0.52 -1.27
N LEU A 61 -13.73 1.72 -1.59
CA LEU A 61 -13.58 2.31 -2.91
C LEU A 61 -12.10 2.68 -3.22
N SER A 62 -11.37 3.17 -2.21
CA SER A 62 -9.97 3.59 -2.36
C SER A 62 -9.01 2.41 -2.51
N ILE A 63 -9.28 1.27 -1.87
CA ILE A 63 -8.47 0.05 -1.99
C ILE A 63 -8.75 -0.70 -3.30
N MET A 64 -9.96 -0.59 -3.87
CA MET A 64 -10.35 -1.31 -5.09
C MET A 64 -9.65 -0.80 -6.35
N ILE A 65 -9.32 0.49 -6.42
CA ILE A 65 -8.69 1.13 -7.59
C ILE A 65 -7.24 0.64 -7.86
N PRO A 66 -6.32 0.55 -6.88
CA PRO A 66 -4.96 0.09 -7.13
C PRO A 66 -4.87 -1.43 -7.40
N VAL A 67 -5.76 -2.25 -6.85
CA VAL A 67 -5.73 -3.72 -7.08
C VAL A 67 -6.05 -4.07 -8.55
N ALA A 68 -6.94 -3.32 -9.20
CA ALA A 68 -7.22 -3.47 -10.62
C ALA A 68 -6.06 -2.96 -11.52
N GLY A 69 -5.35 -1.91 -11.11
CA GLY A 69 -4.25 -1.33 -11.90
C GLY A 69 -2.94 -2.14 -11.90
N VAL A 70 -2.66 -2.89 -10.83
CA VAL A 70 -1.38 -3.61 -10.69
C VAL A 70 -1.34 -4.89 -11.55
N GLN A 71 -2.48 -5.51 -11.87
CA GLN A 71 -2.50 -6.67 -12.78
C GLN A 71 -2.08 -6.29 -14.21
N TYR A 72 -2.40 -5.08 -14.68
CA TYR A 72 -2.04 -4.63 -16.03
C TYR A 72 -0.53 -4.47 -16.21
N ARG A 73 0.19 -4.04 -15.16
CA ARG A 73 1.65 -3.90 -15.19
C ARG A 73 2.39 -5.23 -15.22
N LYS A 74 1.82 -6.29 -14.65
CA LYS A 74 2.45 -7.62 -14.67
C LYS A 74 2.39 -8.26 -16.05
N GLN A 75 1.33 -7.98 -16.81
CA GLN A 75 1.13 -8.54 -18.15
C GLN A 75 2.01 -7.88 -19.22
N GLN A 76 2.35 -6.59 -19.08
CA GLN A 76 3.31 -5.95 -20.00
C GLN A 76 4.75 -6.44 -19.81
N ARG A 77 5.17 -6.74 -18.57
CA ARG A 77 6.53 -7.25 -18.31
C ARG A 77 6.79 -8.59 -19.00
N MET A 78 5.78 -9.48 -19.03
CA MET A 78 5.87 -10.75 -19.75
C MET A 78 5.99 -10.57 -21.27
N ARG A 79 5.44 -9.49 -21.85
CA ARG A 79 5.57 -9.22 -23.28
C ARG A 79 6.98 -8.75 -23.65
N VAL A 80 7.59 -7.90 -22.84
CA VAL A 80 8.95 -7.39 -23.10
C VAL A 80 10.01 -8.49 -22.97
N GLU A 81 9.86 -9.40 -22.01
CA GLU A 81 10.75 -10.56 -21.88
C GLU A 81 10.51 -11.60 -22.99
N GLY A 82 9.26 -11.81 -23.40
CA GLY A 82 8.89 -12.68 -24.51
C GLY A 82 9.37 -12.19 -25.88
N GLU A 83 9.41 -10.87 -26.10
CA GLU A 83 9.90 -10.28 -27.35
C GLU A 83 11.40 -10.53 -27.57
N ARG A 84 12.23 -10.42 -26.52
CA ARG A 84 13.67 -10.72 -26.61
C ARG A 84 13.93 -12.20 -26.90
N ALA A 85 13.18 -13.09 -26.24
CA ALA A 85 13.27 -14.53 -26.51
C ALA A 85 12.82 -14.87 -27.94
N LYS A 86 11.80 -14.18 -28.45
CA LYS A 86 11.31 -14.35 -29.83
C LYS A 86 12.33 -13.91 -30.87
N GLU A 87 13.05 -12.81 -30.65
CA GLU A 87 14.12 -12.37 -31.56
C GLU A 87 15.25 -13.40 -31.65
N GLN A 88 15.71 -13.92 -30.51
CA GLN A 88 16.76 -14.94 -30.48
C GLN A 88 16.31 -16.25 -31.15
N LEU A 89 15.07 -16.69 -30.91
CA LEU A 89 14.49 -17.86 -31.56
C LEU A 89 14.36 -17.66 -33.08
N MET A 90 13.90 -16.49 -33.52
CA MET A 90 13.74 -16.21 -34.95
C MET A 90 15.09 -16.21 -35.69
N PHE A 91 16.16 -15.76 -35.04
CA PHE A 91 17.51 -15.89 -35.59
C PHE A 91 17.96 -17.36 -35.69
N ALA A 92 17.81 -18.13 -34.61
CA ALA A 92 18.18 -19.54 -34.58
C ALA A 92 17.42 -20.38 -35.62
N VAL A 93 16.11 -20.15 -35.77
CA VAL A 93 15.27 -20.82 -36.77
C VAL A 93 15.68 -20.45 -38.20
N ARG A 94 16.04 -19.18 -38.46
CA ARG A 94 16.52 -18.75 -39.79
C ARG A 94 17.86 -19.41 -40.15
N VAL A 95 18.77 -19.53 -39.19
CA VAL A 95 20.05 -20.24 -39.39
C VAL A 95 19.81 -21.73 -39.64
N ALA A 96 18.92 -22.36 -38.87
CA ALA A 96 18.57 -23.77 -39.03
C ALA A 96 17.92 -24.04 -40.40
N GLY A 97 16.99 -23.18 -40.84
CA GLY A 97 16.35 -23.28 -42.16
C GLY A 97 17.35 -23.22 -43.31
N ASN A 98 18.33 -22.32 -43.23
CA ASN A 98 19.38 -22.21 -44.24
C ASN A 98 20.28 -23.46 -44.31
N ARG A 99 20.51 -24.14 -43.18
CA ARG A 99 21.26 -25.41 -43.15
C ARG A 99 20.42 -26.58 -43.68
N LEU A 100 19.13 -26.62 -43.36
CA LEU A 100 18.20 -27.64 -43.88
C LEU A 100 18.09 -27.55 -45.41
N HIS A 101 18.00 -26.34 -45.97
CA HIS A 101 17.93 -26.14 -47.41
C HIS A 101 19.18 -26.68 -48.14
N ARG A 102 20.38 -26.50 -47.55
CA ARG A 102 21.63 -27.05 -48.10
C ARG A 102 21.68 -28.57 -48.05
N VAL A 103 21.18 -29.18 -46.98
CA VAL A 103 21.11 -30.65 -46.88
C VAL A 103 20.10 -31.19 -47.88
N GLN A 104 18.94 -30.53 -48.02
CA GLN A 104 17.91 -30.91 -48.98
C GLN A 104 18.41 -30.83 -50.43
N GLN A 105 19.14 -29.77 -50.81
CA GLN A 105 19.78 -29.69 -52.12
C GLN A 105 20.77 -30.83 -52.35
N LYS A 106 21.61 -31.14 -51.35
CA LYS A 106 22.59 -32.22 -51.47
C LYS A 106 21.93 -33.60 -51.61
N VAL A 107 20.83 -33.85 -50.89
CA VAL A 107 20.06 -35.09 -51.02
C VAL A 107 19.34 -35.18 -52.38
N LEU A 108 18.79 -34.07 -52.88
CA LEU A 108 18.17 -34.01 -54.21
C LEU A 108 19.20 -34.22 -55.34
N GLU A 109 20.41 -33.72 -55.17
CA GLU A 109 21.52 -33.96 -56.10
C GLU A 109 21.99 -35.42 -56.05
N MET A 110 22.12 -36.01 -54.86
CA MET A 110 22.49 -37.42 -54.70
C MET A 110 21.44 -38.37 -55.27
N GLY A 111 20.15 -38.16 -54.98
CA GLY A 111 19.07 -39.00 -55.53
C GLY A 111 18.92 -38.87 -57.05
N ARG A 112 19.30 -37.71 -57.63
CA ARG A 112 19.34 -37.51 -59.09
C ARG A 112 20.55 -38.19 -59.75
N MET A 113 21.65 -38.39 -59.03
CA MET A 113 22.78 -39.19 -59.53
C MET A 113 22.52 -40.69 -59.44
N GLU A 114 21.81 -41.14 -58.40
CA GLU A 114 21.47 -42.56 -58.20
C GLU A 114 20.44 -43.08 -59.23
N THR A 115 19.60 -42.22 -59.79
CA THR A 115 18.65 -42.56 -60.87
C THR A 115 19.24 -42.49 -62.28
N ARG A 116 20.52 -42.14 -62.43
CA ARG A 116 21.23 -42.05 -63.73
C ARG A 116 22.31 -43.14 -63.92
N LEU A 117 22.40 -44.10 -63.01
CA LEU A 117 23.20 -45.33 -63.12
C LEU A 117 22.27 -46.51 -63.32
#